data_AF-A0A385Q2P7-F1
#
_entry.id   AF-A0A385Q2P7-F1
#
_cell.length_a   1.000
_cell.length_b   1.000
_cell.length_c   1.000
_cell.angle_alpha   90.00
_cell.angle_beta   90.00
_cell.angle_gamma   90.00
#
_symmetry.space_group_name_H-M   'P 1'
#
loop_
_entity.id
_entity.type
_entity.pdbx_description
1 polymer ?
#
loop_
_entity_poly.entity_id
_entity_poly.type
_entity_poly.pdbx_seq_one_letter_code
_entity_poly.pdbx_strand_id
1 'polypeptide(L)'
;MDKKLKLSFNSPVILIFVILSFAVFLLDNFTGDFSNRLLFSVYKSSFLDPFTYFRLFGHVLGHASLDHFLGNIMLILVIGPMLEEKYGSVNILFVILATALVTGVVHFFVFPYSRLLGASGVVFAFILLSSFAGFREGKIPVTFILVAILYIGEQIYQGVFVQDNISNLTHILGGIVGAFLGFIMNKGKMNRY
;
A
#
# COMPACT_ATOMS: atom_id res chain seq x y z
N MET A 1 -30.40 28.47 12.80
CA MET A 1 -30.34 27.50 11.67
C MET A 1 -29.48 26.33 12.13
N ASP A 2 -30.09 25.23 12.53
CA ASP A 2 -29.36 24.02 12.92
C ASP A 2 -28.77 23.39 11.67
N LYS A 3 -27.46 23.56 11.45
CA LYS A 3 -26.73 22.82 10.43
C LYS A 3 -26.69 21.35 10.88
N LYS A 4 -27.57 20.52 10.32
CA LYS A 4 -27.50 19.06 10.48
C LYS A 4 -26.12 18.59 10.04
N LEU A 5 -25.46 17.79 10.88
CA LEU A 5 -24.22 17.10 10.53
C LEU A 5 -24.44 16.29 9.24
N LYS A 6 -23.63 16.53 8.20
CA LYS A 6 -23.65 15.78 6.95
C LYS A 6 -22.36 14.98 6.84
N LEU A 7 -22.49 13.68 6.64
CA LEU A 7 -21.35 12.82 6.31
C LEU A 7 -20.90 13.13 4.88
N SER A 8 -19.59 13.23 4.67
CA SER A 8 -18.98 13.49 3.36
C SER A 8 -18.07 12.34 2.97
N PHE A 9 -18.21 11.85 1.74
CA PHE A 9 -17.34 10.82 1.16
C PHE A 9 -16.17 11.51 0.44
N ASN A 10 -15.32 12.17 1.21
CA ASN A 10 -14.29 13.08 0.73
C ASN A 10 -13.08 12.39 0.06
N SER A 11 -12.91 11.09 0.28
CA SER A 11 -11.79 10.29 -0.23
C SER A 11 -12.30 8.95 -0.77
N PRO A 12 -12.94 8.95 -1.95
CA PRO A 12 -13.68 7.78 -2.41
C PRO A 12 -12.80 6.54 -2.59
N VAL A 13 -11.60 6.68 -3.14
CA VAL A 13 -10.71 5.53 -3.37
C VAL A 13 -10.24 4.94 -2.04
N ILE A 14 -9.83 5.79 -1.09
CA ILE A 14 -9.39 5.33 0.22
C ILE A 14 -10.52 4.65 0.98
N LEU A 15 -11.70 5.27 1.03
CA LEU A 15 -12.83 4.70 1.75
C LEU A 15 -13.29 3.38 1.13
N ILE A 16 -13.34 3.27 -0.20
CA ILE A 16 -13.65 2.01 -0.89
C ILE A 16 -12.59 0.96 -0.57
N PHE A 17 -11.30 1.30 -0.62
CA PHE A 17 -10.22 0.37 -0.29
C PHE A 17 -10.35 -0.17 1.15
N VAL A 18 -10.67 0.71 2.11
CA VAL A 18 -10.85 0.35 3.52
C VAL A 18 -12.08 -0.54 3.71
N ILE A 19 -13.21 -0.21 3.09
CA ILE A 19 -14.44 -1.01 3.17
C ILE A 19 -14.21 -2.39 2.56
N LEU A 20 -13.56 -2.48 1.41
CA LEU A 20 -13.24 -3.75 0.76
C LEU A 20 -12.28 -4.58 1.62
N SER A 21 -11.23 -3.97 2.16
CA SER A 21 -10.28 -4.66 3.05
C SER A 21 -10.97 -5.19 4.31
N PHE A 22 -11.90 -4.43 4.88
CA PHE A 22 -12.69 -4.87 6.03
C PHE A 22 -13.62 -6.04 5.68
N ALA A 23 -14.31 -5.96 4.52
CA ALA A 23 -15.15 -7.05 4.05
C ALA A 23 -14.35 -8.34 3.80
N VAL A 24 -13.16 -8.23 3.20
CA VAL A 24 -12.24 -9.36 3.00
C VAL A 24 -11.76 -9.92 4.34
N PHE A 25 -11.40 -9.06 5.30
CA PHE A 25 -11.01 -9.50 6.63
C PHE A 25 -12.13 -10.29 7.32
N LEU A 26 -13.38 -9.81 7.28
CA LEU A 26 -14.51 -10.54 7.83
C LEU A 26 -14.72 -11.88 7.12
N LEU A 27 -14.70 -11.90 5.78
CA LEU A 27 -14.83 -13.12 4.99
C LEU A 27 -13.76 -14.16 5.38
N ASP A 28 -12.53 -13.73 5.63
CA ASP A 28 -11.47 -14.63 6.03
C ASP A 28 -11.67 -15.22 7.42
N ASN A 29 -12.15 -14.41 8.37
CA ASN A 29 -12.52 -14.90 9.70
C ASN A 29 -13.66 -15.92 9.64
N PHE A 30 -14.64 -15.73 8.74
CA PHE A 30 -15.72 -16.70 8.53
C PHE A 30 -15.26 -17.99 7.82
N THR A 31 -14.25 -17.90 6.94
CA THR A 31 -13.80 -19.04 6.12
C THR A 31 -12.57 -19.75 6.66
N GLY A 32 -11.96 -19.25 7.74
CA GLY A 32 -10.79 -19.85 8.40
C GLY A 32 -9.57 -19.92 7.48
N ASP A 33 -9.06 -18.77 7.01
CA ASP A 33 -7.92 -18.60 6.07
C ASP A 33 -8.18 -19.05 4.62
N PHE A 34 -9.29 -19.76 4.34
CA PHE A 34 -9.54 -20.27 2.99
C PHE A 34 -9.64 -19.16 1.94
N SER A 35 -10.36 -18.07 2.23
CA SER A 35 -10.53 -16.97 1.28
C SER A 35 -9.21 -16.22 1.01
N ASN A 36 -8.42 -15.94 2.06
CA ASN A 36 -7.09 -15.33 1.89
C ASN A 36 -6.18 -16.22 1.06
N ARG A 37 -6.16 -17.53 1.33
CA ARG A 37 -5.35 -18.49 0.57
C ARG A 37 -5.79 -18.63 -0.89
N LEU A 38 -7.09 -18.57 -1.17
CA LEU A 38 -7.60 -18.71 -2.55
C LEU A 38 -7.38 -17.43 -3.38
N LEU A 39 -7.66 -16.26 -2.79
CA LEU A 39 -7.85 -15.03 -3.55
C LEU A 39 -6.94 -13.87 -3.13
N PHE A 40 -6.58 -13.76 -1.85
CA PHE A 40 -5.93 -12.55 -1.33
C PHE A 40 -4.49 -12.79 -0.85
N SER A 41 -3.84 -13.87 -1.25
CA SER A 41 -2.43 -14.13 -0.92
C SER A 41 -1.63 -14.44 -2.17
N VAL A 42 -0.52 -13.75 -2.41
CA VAL A 42 0.39 -14.12 -3.51
C VAL A 42 1.35 -15.22 -3.05
N TYR A 43 1.40 -16.30 -3.82
CA TYR A 43 2.35 -17.40 -3.72
C TYR A 43 2.53 -18.03 -5.11
N LYS A 44 3.60 -18.81 -5.28
CA LYS A 44 3.87 -19.45 -6.57
C LYS A 44 2.73 -20.38 -6.95
N SER A 45 2.18 -20.16 -8.14
CA SER A 45 1.05 -20.91 -8.69
C SER A 45 1.14 -20.96 -10.21
N SER A 46 0.34 -21.81 -10.85
CA SER A 46 0.37 -21.98 -12.30
C SER A 46 -0.07 -20.70 -13.02
N PHE A 47 0.61 -20.32 -14.10
CA PHE A 47 0.16 -19.23 -14.97
C PHE A 47 -1.18 -19.53 -15.68
N LEU A 48 -1.61 -20.79 -15.68
CA LEU A 48 -2.92 -21.21 -16.19
C LEU A 48 -4.04 -21.01 -15.17
N ASP A 49 -3.72 -20.74 -13.91
CA ASP A 49 -4.73 -20.43 -12.90
C ASP A 49 -5.14 -18.95 -13.00
N PRO A 50 -6.40 -18.63 -13.35
CA PRO A 50 -6.86 -17.24 -13.41
C PRO A 50 -6.74 -16.52 -12.06
N PHE A 51 -6.80 -17.24 -10.94
CA PHE A 51 -6.65 -16.64 -9.62
C PHE A 51 -5.23 -16.14 -9.36
N THR A 52 -4.21 -16.61 -10.09
CA THR A 52 -2.85 -16.09 -9.98
C THR A 52 -2.82 -14.59 -10.27
N TYR A 53 -3.49 -14.16 -11.34
CA TYR A 53 -3.55 -12.75 -11.74
C TYR A 53 -4.39 -11.91 -10.77
N PHE A 54 -5.49 -12.48 -10.25
CA PHE A 54 -6.27 -11.80 -9.22
C PHE A 54 -5.42 -11.58 -7.96
N ARG A 55 -4.70 -12.60 -7.49
CA ARG A 55 -3.85 -12.53 -6.29
C ARG A 55 -2.78 -11.44 -6.38
N LEU A 56 -2.21 -11.19 -7.56
CA LEU A 56 -1.23 -10.11 -7.78
C LEU A 56 -1.75 -8.73 -7.36
N PHE A 57 -3.06 -8.49 -7.45
CA PHE A 57 -3.68 -7.25 -7.00
C PHE A 57 -4.45 -7.42 -5.69
N GLY A 58 -5.21 -8.50 -5.54
CA GLY A 58 -6.09 -8.73 -4.41
C GLY A 58 -5.37 -8.82 -3.07
N HIS A 59 -4.08 -9.20 -3.05
CA HIS A 59 -3.38 -9.40 -1.79
C HIS A 59 -3.29 -8.19 -0.87
N VAL A 60 -3.39 -6.97 -1.41
CA VAL A 60 -3.40 -5.75 -0.59
C VAL A 60 -4.70 -5.58 0.20
N LEU A 61 -5.77 -6.32 -0.11
CA LEU A 61 -7.03 -6.27 0.64
C LEU A 61 -7.06 -7.24 1.82
N GLY A 62 -6.35 -8.38 1.72
CA GLY A 62 -6.35 -9.41 2.75
C GLY A 62 -5.39 -9.10 3.90
N HIS A 63 -5.72 -9.57 5.10
CA HIS A 63 -4.92 -9.35 6.31
C HIS A 63 -4.95 -10.60 7.21
N ALA A 64 -3.80 -10.91 7.84
CA ALA A 64 -3.61 -12.14 8.62
C ALA A 64 -4.17 -12.08 10.06
N SER A 65 -4.31 -10.87 10.61
CA SER A 65 -4.76 -10.64 11.98
C SER A 65 -5.41 -9.26 12.11
N LEU A 66 -6.13 -9.05 13.21
CA LEU A 66 -6.74 -7.76 13.51
C LEU A 66 -5.69 -6.65 13.67
N ASP A 67 -4.57 -6.93 14.35
CA ASP A 67 -3.49 -5.95 14.54
C ASP A 67 -2.85 -5.57 13.20
N HIS A 68 -2.65 -6.55 12.31
CA HIS A 68 -2.12 -6.29 10.98
C HIS A 68 -3.11 -5.44 10.15
N PHE A 69 -4.40 -5.74 10.21
CA PHE A 69 -5.45 -4.95 9.58
C PHE A 69 -5.49 -3.52 10.11
N LEU A 70 -5.60 -3.34 11.43
CA LEU A 70 -5.69 -2.02 12.05
C LEU A 70 -4.43 -1.20 11.81
N GLY A 71 -3.24 -1.80 11.91
CA GLY A 71 -1.96 -1.11 11.65
C GLY A 71 -1.91 -0.48 10.26
N ASN A 72 -2.28 -1.24 9.23
CA ASN A 72 -2.28 -0.73 7.85
C ASN A 72 -3.40 0.29 7.62
N ILE A 73 -4.63 -0.04 8.02
CA ILE A 73 -5.82 0.73 7.71
C ILE A 73 -5.84 2.08 8.43
N MET A 74 -5.36 2.15 9.67
CA MET A 74 -5.24 3.43 10.38
C MET A 74 -4.28 4.38 9.65
N LEU A 75 -3.12 3.90 9.21
CA LEU A 75 -2.16 4.73 8.47
C LEU A 75 -2.72 5.17 7.11
N ILE A 76 -3.41 4.27 6.41
CA ILE A 76 -4.09 4.59 5.14
C ILE A 76 -5.18 5.64 5.35
N LEU A 77 -5.97 5.57 6.43
CA LEU A 77 -7.02 6.55 6.72
C LEU A 77 -6.45 7.92 7.15
N VAL A 78 -5.29 7.95 7.78
CA VAL A 78 -4.64 9.20 8.19
C VAL A 78 -3.99 9.90 6.98
N ILE A 79 -3.26 9.17 6.14
CA ILE A 79 -2.42 9.75 5.08
C ILE A 79 -3.17 9.77 3.73
N GLY A 80 -3.92 8.71 3.44
CA GLY A 80 -4.59 8.49 2.16
C GLY A 80 -5.50 9.64 1.72
N PRO A 81 -6.40 10.16 2.57
CA PRO A 81 -7.29 11.26 2.17
C PRO A 81 -6.55 12.52 1.75
N MET A 82 -5.48 12.87 2.47
CA MET A 82 -4.64 14.02 2.10
C MET A 82 -3.93 13.80 0.76
N LEU A 83 -3.51 12.56 0.48
CA LEU A 83 -2.92 12.19 -0.80
C LEU A 83 -3.97 12.22 -1.93
N GLU A 84 -5.17 11.69 -1.69
CA GLU A 84 -6.27 11.68 -2.67
C GLU A 84 -6.76 13.09 -3.00
N GLU A 85 -6.85 13.96 -2.00
CA GLU A 85 -7.15 15.38 -2.22
C GLU A 85 -6.05 16.07 -3.03
N LYS A 86 -4.78 15.84 -2.67
CA LYS A 86 -3.64 16.49 -3.34
C LYS A 86 -3.44 16.01 -4.78
N TYR A 87 -3.51 14.71 -5.01
CA TYR A 87 -3.11 14.08 -6.26
C TYR A 87 -4.30 13.61 -7.11
N GLY A 88 -5.51 13.54 -6.56
CA GLY A 88 -6.72 13.07 -7.22
C GLY A 88 -6.90 11.55 -7.14
N SER A 89 -8.16 11.11 -7.10
CA SER A 89 -8.60 9.72 -6.97
C SER A 89 -7.95 8.77 -7.99
N VAL A 90 -7.91 9.15 -9.26
CA VAL A 90 -7.34 8.30 -10.32
C VAL A 90 -5.87 8.00 -10.08
N ASN A 91 -5.11 9.01 -9.64
CA ASN A 91 -3.69 8.83 -9.38
C ASN A 91 -3.44 7.99 -8.13
N ILE A 92 -4.25 8.15 -7.08
CA ILE A 92 -4.14 7.30 -5.88
C ILE A 92 -4.52 5.86 -6.19
N LEU A 93 -5.57 5.63 -6.97
CA LEU A 93 -5.91 4.29 -7.44
C LEU A 93 -4.74 3.69 -8.23
N PHE A 94 -4.11 4.45 -9.12
CA PHE A 94 -2.93 4.00 -9.85
C PHE A 94 -1.76 3.66 -8.92
N VAL A 95 -1.47 4.47 -7.90
CA VAL A 95 -0.43 4.18 -6.90
C VAL A 95 -0.71 2.86 -6.17
N ILE A 96 -1.95 2.63 -5.74
CA ILE A 96 -2.34 1.38 -5.07
C ILE A 96 -2.12 0.18 -6.01
N LEU A 97 -2.63 0.26 -7.24
CA LEU A 97 -2.56 -0.84 -8.21
C LEU A 97 -1.12 -1.12 -8.67
N ALA A 98 -0.33 -0.06 -8.93
CA ALA A 98 1.07 -0.20 -9.30
C ALA A 98 1.88 -0.81 -8.16
N THR A 99 1.63 -0.37 -6.93
CA THR A 99 2.27 -0.93 -5.74
C THR A 99 1.94 -2.41 -5.58
N ALA A 100 0.65 -2.76 -5.62
CA ALA A 100 0.21 -4.15 -5.54
C ALA A 100 0.86 -5.01 -6.63
N LEU A 101 0.84 -4.56 -7.89
CA LEU A 101 1.44 -5.32 -8.97
C LEU A 101 2.95 -5.54 -8.76
N VAL A 102 3.70 -4.49 -8.41
CA VAL A 102 5.15 -4.58 -8.21
C VAL A 102 5.48 -5.50 -7.03
N THR A 103 4.84 -5.31 -5.87
CA THR A 103 5.10 -6.14 -4.69
C THR A 103 4.67 -7.59 -4.93
N GLY A 104 3.51 -7.79 -5.56
CA GLY A 104 2.98 -9.10 -5.89
C GLY A 104 3.87 -9.87 -6.87
N VAL A 105 4.25 -9.24 -7.99
CA VAL A 105 5.12 -9.87 -9.00
C VAL A 105 6.48 -10.20 -8.41
N VAL A 106 7.13 -9.27 -7.70
CA VAL A 106 8.44 -9.55 -7.12
C VAL A 106 8.35 -10.67 -6.09
N HIS A 107 7.36 -10.65 -5.19
CA HIS A 107 7.19 -11.72 -4.22
C HIS A 107 6.92 -13.08 -4.89
N PHE A 108 6.09 -13.14 -5.93
CA PHE A 108 5.78 -14.37 -6.66
C PHE A 108 7.04 -15.09 -7.17
N PHE A 109 8.04 -14.33 -7.64
CA PHE A 109 9.29 -14.89 -8.16
C PHE A 109 10.37 -15.09 -7.09
N VAL A 110 10.51 -14.16 -6.15
CA VAL A 110 11.62 -14.13 -5.18
C VAL A 110 11.34 -14.99 -3.95
N PHE A 111 10.08 -15.10 -3.52
CA PHE A 111 9.70 -15.87 -2.33
C PHE A 111 8.61 -16.90 -2.66
N PRO A 112 8.95 -17.94 -3.44
CA PRO A 112 7.96 -18.88 -3.96
C PRO A 112 7.31 -19.79 -2.91
N TYR A 113 7.93 -19.92 -1.73
CA TYR A 113 7.50 -20.83 -0.65
C TYR A 113 6.76 -20.12 0.50
N SER A 114 6.46 -18.83 0.34
CA SER A 114 5.72 -18.03 1.31
C SER A 114 4.47 -17.40 0.70
N ARG A 115 3.64 -16.80 1.55
CA ARG A 115 2.44 -16.06 1.16
C ARG A 115 2.64 -14.58 1.47
N LEU A 116 2.47 -13.72 0.46
CA LEU A 116 2.33 -12.28 0.66
C LEU A 116 0.86 -11.93 0.82
N LEU A 117 0.55 -11.21 1.89
CA LEU A 117 -0.78 -10.82 2.30
C LEU A 117 -0.67 -9.49 3.05
N GLY A 118 -1.46 -8.47 2.72
CA GLY A 118 -1.48 -7.20 3.45
C GLY A 118 -1.29 -5.96 2.59
N ALA A 119 -1.84 -4.84 3.07
CA ALA A 119 -1.73 -3.52 2.44
C ALA A 119 -0.42 -2.78 2.74
N SER A 120 0.51 -3.37 3.49
CA SER A 120 1.70 -2.68 4.00
C SER A 120 2.58 -2.08 2.90
N GLY A 121 2.71 -2.74 1.74
CA GLY A 121 3.38 -2.14 0.58
C GLY A 121 2.75 -0.80 0.16
N VAL A 122 1.42 -0.72 0.15
CA VAL A 122 0.66 0.52 -0.12
C VAL A 122 0.90 1.57 0.97
N VAL A 123 0.96 1.15 2.23
CA VAL A 123 1.29 2.03 3.36
C VAL A 123 2.66 2.69 3.16
N PHE A 124 3.69 1.89 2.84
CA PHE A 124 5.02 2.40 2.56
C PHE A 124 5.04 3.33 1.34
N ALA A 125 4.30 2.98 0.28
CA ALA A 125 4.15 3.87 -0.88
C ALA A 125 3.54 5.22 -0.48
N PHE A 126 2.50 5.23 0.36
CA PHE A 126 1.83 6.44 0.82
C PHE A 126 2.70 7.29 1.73
N ILE A 127 3.46 6.67 2.63
CA ILE A 127 4.39 7.38 3.52
C ILE A 127 5.43 8.13 2.69
N LEU A 128 6.09 7.44 1.76
CA LEU A 128 7.08 8.07 0.90
C LEU A 128 6.43 9.13 0.00
N LEU A 129 5.29 8.82 -0.63
CA LEU A 129 4.55 9.78 -1.47
C LEU A 129 4.07 11.03 -0.70
N SER A 130 3.73 10.90 0.58
CA SER A 130 3.32 12.01 1.44
C SER A 130 4.47 12.96 1.75
N SER A 131 5.67 12.42 1.94
CA SER A 131 6.88 13.21 2.20
C SER A 131 7.32 14.04 0.97
N PHE A 132 6.76 13.76 -0.21
CA PHE A 132 6.86 14.62 -1.39
C PHE A 132 6.02 15.91 -1.31
N ALA A 133 5.20 16.11 -0.29
CA ALA A 133 4.43 17.35 -0.10
C ALA A 133 5.29 18.62 0.03
N GLY A 134 6.53 18.49 0.50
CA GLY A 134 7.45 19.63 0.64
C GLY A 134 8.37 19.89 -0.56
N PHE A 135 8.34 19.05 -1.60
CA PHE A 135 9.27 19.19 -2.72
C PHE A 135 9.05 20.52 -3.47
N ARG A 136 10.15 21.24 -3.67
CA ARG A 136 10.22 22.44 -4.50
C ARG A 136 11.30 22.21 -5.55
N GLU A 137 11.21 22.93 -6.67
CA GLU A 137 12.19 22.80 -7.74
C GLU A 137 13.62 22.99 -7.20
N GLY A 138 14.50 22.03 -7.51
CA GLY A 138 15.89 22.00 -7.05
C GLY A 138 16.12 21.69 -5.56
N LYS A 139 15.09 21.38 -4.76
CA LYS A 139 15.25 21.12 -3.31
C LYS A 139 14.52 19.86 -2.84
N ILE A 140 15.30 18.90 -2.32
CA ILE A 140 14.78 17.71 -1.63
C ILE A 140 14.50 18.09 -0.15
N PRO A 141 13.28 17.90 0.36
CA PRO A 141 12.97 18.11 1.77
C PRO A 141 13.78 17.16 2.66
N VAL A 142 14.38 17.69 3.72
CA VAL A 142 15.07 16.87 4.73
C VAL A 142 14.11 15.85 5.34
N THR A 143 12.83 16.19 5.47
CA THR A 143 11.79 15.28 5.95
C THR A 143 11.62 14.04 5.06
N PHE A 144 11.74 14.18 3.73
CA PHE A 144 11.74 13.04 2.81
C PHE A 144 12.95 12.13 3.07
N ILE A 145 14.14 12.71 3.20
CA ILE A 145 15.37 11.96 3.44
C ILE A 145 15.28 11.20 4.76
N LEU A 146 14.83 11.86 5.82
CA LEU A 146 14.65 11.25 7.13
C LEU A 146 13.62 10.12 7.10
N VAL A 147 12.45 10.33 6.49
CA VAL A 147 11.44 9.29 6.33
C VAL A 147 12.00 8.10 5.56
N ALA A 148 12.68 8.33 4.44
CA ALA A 148 13.28 7.28 3.64
C ALA A 148 14.33 6.49 4.43
N ILE A 149 15.25 7.16 5.12
CA ILE A 149 16.29 6.51 5.93
C ILE A 149 15.67 5.72 7.08
N LEU A 150 14.72 6.30 7.82
CA LEU A 150 14.12 5.64 8.98
C LEU A 150 13.30 4.42 8.57
N TYR A 151 12.42 4.56 7.57
CA TYR A 151 11.58 3.45 7.12
C TYR A 151 12.39 2.36 6.42
N ILE A 152 13.29 2.70 5.50
CA ILE A 152 14.12 1.69 4.82
C ILE A 152 15.09 1.05 5.84
N GLY A 153 15.67 1.86 6.73
CA GLY A 153 16.55 1.38 7.80
C GLY A 153 15.85 0.40 8.73
N GLU A 154 14.60 0.68 9.12
CA GLU A 154 13.78 -0.26 9.89
C GLU A 154 13.58 -1.59 9.16
N GLN A 155 13.29 -1.56 7.85
CA GLN A 155 13.10 -2.78 7.06
C GLN A 155 14.39 -3.59 6.90
N ILE A 156 15.53 -2.92 6.75
CA ILE A 156 16.84 -3.58 6.72
C ILE A 156 17.14 -4.19 8.09
N TYR A 157 16.93 -3.44 9.18
CA TYR A 157 17.14 -3.94 10.54
C TYR A 157 16.27 -5.17 10.82
N GLN A 158 14.98 -5.09 10.50
CA GLN A 158 14.08 -6.23 10.64
C GLN A 158 14.54 -7.41 9.76
N GLY A 159 15.02 -7.17 8.54
CA GLY A 159 15.45 -8.24 7.64
C GLY A 159 16.73 -8.95 8.08
N VAL A 160 17.61 -8.25 8.78
CA VAL A 160 18.90 -8.80 9.26
C VAL A 160 18.75 -9.44 10.64
N PHE A 161 17.97 -8.83 11.54
CA PHE A 161 17.92 -9.20 12.95
C PHE A 161 16.63 -9.93 13.38
N VAL A 162 15.60 -9.98 12.53
CA VAL A 162 14.32 -10.65 12.82
C VAL A 162 14.02 -11.70 11.75
N GLN A 163 14.16 -12.99 12.08
CA GLN A 163 14.20 -14.09 11.11
C GLN A 163 12.88 -14.39 10.36
N ASP A 164 11.74 -13.82 10.76
CA ASP A 164 10.41 -14.20 10.21
C ASP A 164 9.77 -13.17 9.25
N ASN A 165 10.51 -12.13 8.82
CA ASN A 165 9.86 -10.97 8.19
C ASN A 165 10.01 -10.90 6.66
N ILE A 166 9.34 -11.84 5.97
CA ILE A 166 9.33 -11.97 4.49
C ILE A 166 8.82 -10.70 3.79
N SER A 167 7.98 -9.91 4.48
CA SER A 167 7.35 -8.71 3.95
C SER A 167 8.31 -7.52 3.77
N ASN A 168 9.52 -7.56 4.33
CA ASN A 168 10.45 -6.41 4.31
C ASN A 168 10.85 -5.97 2.90
N LEU A 169 11.11 -6.93 1.99
CA LEU A 169 11.42 -6.59 0.61
C LEU A 169 10.23 -5.89 -0.06
N THR A 170 9.01 -6.39 0.17
CA THR A 170 7.80 -5.79 -0.39
C THR A 170 7.50 -4.41 0.20
N HIS A 171 7.85 -4.15 1.46
CA HIS A 171 7.77 -2.82 2.06
C HIS A 171 8.75 -1.84 1.41
N ILE A 172 10.00 -2.25 1.21
CA ILE A 172 11.01 -1.44 0.51
C ILE A 172 10.55 -1.14 -0.92
N LEU A 173 10.03 -2.13 -1.65
CA LEU A 173 9.49 -1.95 -3.00
C LEU A 173 8.29 -0.99 -3.00
N GLY A 174 7.38 -1.11 -2.03
CA GLY A 174 6.29 -0.15 -1.85
C GLY A 174 6.81 1.28 -1.69
N GLY A 175 7.81 1.48 -0.83
CA GLY A 175 8.48 2.76 -0.66
C GLY A 175 9.12 3.29 -1.94
N ILE A 176 9.78 2.43 -2.73
CA ILE A 176 10.37 2.78 -4.03
C ILE A 176 9.28 3.22 -5.02
N VAL A 177 8.18 2.48 -5.12
CA VAL A 177 7.04 2.84 -5.99
C VAL A 177 6.47 4.20 -5.58
N GLY A 178 6.24 4.41 -4.27
CA GLY A 178 5.76 5.69 -3.75
C GLY A 178 6.71 6.85 -4.06
N ALA A 179 8.02 6.63 -3.93
CA ALA A 179 9.00 7.66 -4.21
C ALA A 179 9.11 7.99 -5.71
N PHE A 180 9.12 6.97 -6.56
CA PHE A 180 9.18 7.12 -8.00
C PHE A 180 7.95 7.83 -8.56
N LEU A 181 6.74 7.38 -8.17
CA LEU A 181 5.50 8.02 -8.60
C LEU A 181 5.35 9.44 -8.02
N GLY A 182 5.76 9.65 -6.78
CA GLY A 182 5.79 10.98 -6.18
C GLY A 182 6.66 11.97 -6.95
N PHE A 183 7.82 11.53 -7.42
CA PHE A 183 8.69 12.33 -8.28
C PHE A 183 8.01 12.69 -9.61
N ILE A 184 7.42 11.72 -10.31
CA ILE A 184 6.73 11.94 -11.60
C ILE A 184 5.56 12.91 -11.42
N MET A 185 4.72 12.68 -10.42
CA MET A 185 3.49 13.43 -10.20
C MET A 185 3.74 14.86 -9.74
N ASN A 186 4.81 15.11 -8.98
CA ASN A 186 5.24 16.47 -8.64
C ASN A 186 5.90 17.19 -9.83
N LYS A 187 6.73 16.50 -10.63
CA LYS A 187 7.35 17.10 -11.83
C LYS A 187 6.29 17.54 -12.85
N GLY A 188 5.25 16.74 -13.05
CA GLY A 188 4.12 17.09 -13.92
C GLY A 188 3.34 18.34 -13.46
N LYS A 189 3.35 18.65 -12.16
CA LYS A 189 2.75 19.90 -11.63
C LYS A 189 3.68 21.10 -11.76
N MET A 190 4.98 20.94 -11.53
CA MET A 190 5.95 22.05 -11.68
C MET A 190 6.03 22.54 -13.13
N ASN A 191 5.91 21.64 -14.12
CA ASN A 191 5.88 22.02 -15.55
C ASN A 191 4.61 22.77 -16.00
N ARG A 192 3.62 22.97 -15.12
CA ARG A 192 2.36 23.68 -15.41
C ARG A 192 2.34 25.11 -14.84
N TYR A 193 3.43 25.55 -14.22
CA TYR A 193 3.65 26.92 -13.75
C TYR A 193 4.86 27.51 -14.47
#